data_AF-A0A637K2X6-F1
#
_entry.id   AF-A0A637K2X6-F1
#
_cell.length_a   1.000
_cell.length_b   1.000
_cell.length_c   1.000
_cell.angle_alpha   90.00
_cell.angle_beta   90.00
_cell.angle_gamma   90.00
#
_symmetry.space_group_name_H-M   'P 1'
#
loop_
_entity.id
_entity.type
_entity.pdbx_description
1 polymer ?
#
loop_
_entity_poly.entity_id
_entity_poly.type
_entity_poly.pdbx_seq_one_letter_code
_entity_poly.pdbx_strand_id
1 'polypeptide(L)'
;MVERFSMNPVSCKLLNEAWGKEFPDEVAIAERMLALLDELEYYKSREERVTKLVMDNSTSLDALYKKLEAAEKRIAEQSAIVAAAEKLVRCKGRYHSELNYRALAKLFGVVTPDLPPLEHENVHYADAAEVEITALRQRIAELEARKVNLSKLSVGEVMYVSGFSRDYAEGWCAGNDNAIHEIRTAGIKVKGG
;
A
#
# COMPACT_ATOMS: atom_id res chain seq x y z
N MET A 1 -63.60 59.80 -22.58
CA MET A 1 -63.73 61.14 -23.21
C MET A 1 -62.32 61.70 -23.28
N VAL A 2 -61.69 61.74 -24.45
CA VAL A 2 -60.33 62.32 -24.60
C VAL A 2 -60.53 63.72 -25.14
N GLU A 3 -60.23 64.75 -24.35
CA GLU A 3 -60.30 66.15 -24.80
C GLU A 3 -59.27 66.36 -25.91
N ARG A 4 -59.74 66.69 -27.12
CA ARG A 4 -58.87 67.18 -28.18
C ARG A 4 -58.50 68.62 -27.87
N PHE A 5 -57.29 68.81 -27.34
CA PHE A 5 -56.66 70.13 -27.32
C PHE A 5 -56.39 70.57 -28.75
N SER A 6 -57.08 71.62 -29.20
CA SER A 6 -56.83 72.29 -30.48
C SER A 6 -56.04 73.55 -30.20
N MET A 7 -54.76 73.56 -30.59
CA MET A 7 -53.89 74.72 -30.41
C MET A 7 -54.08 75.69 -31.57
N ASN A 8 -54.24 76.98 -31.27
CA ASN A 8 -54.45 77.98 -32.31
C ASN A 8 -53.15 78.18 -33.15
N PRO A 9 -53.25 78.62 -34.42
CA PRO A 9 -52.10 78.70 -35.31
C PRO A 9 -50.99 79.64 -34.86
N VAL A 10 -51.31 80.68 -34.07
CA VAL A 10 -50.32 81.65 -33.56
C VAL A 10 -49.52 81.05 -32.41
N SER A 11 -50.21 80.39 -31.47
CA SER A 11 -49.56 79.66 -30.37
C SER A 11 -48.66 78.55 -30.90
N CYS A 12 -49.08 77.81 -31.94
CA CYS A 12 -48.21 76.82 -32.60
C CYS A 12 -46.94 77.44 -33.19
N LYS A 13 -47.05 78.60 -33.85
CA LYS A 13 -45.89 79.29 -34.44
C LYS A 13 -44.92 79.77 -33.37
N LEU A 14 -45.41 80.41 -32.32
CA LEU A 14 -44.58 80.89 -31.21
C LEU A 14 -43.85 79.74 -30.50
N LEU A 15 -44.54 78.61 -30.30
CA LEU A 15 -43.93 77.40 -29.76
C LEU A 15 -42.82 76.86 -30.66
N ASN A 16 -43.06 76.75 -31.97
CA ASN A 16 -42.04 76.27 -32.91
C ASN A 16 -40.83 77.23 -33.01
N GLU A 17 -41.06 78.55 -32.98
CA GLU A 17 -39.98 79.54 -33.00
C GLU A 17 -39.16 79.55 -31.70
N ALA A 18 -39.81 79.37 -30.55
CA ALA A 18 -39.13 79.22 -29.27
C ALA A 18 -38.33 77.91 -29.25
N TRP A 19 -38.93 76.82 -29.73
CA TRP A 19 -38.33 75.50 -29.80
C TRP A 19 -37.10 75.48 -30.71
N GLY A 20 -37.18 76.03 -31.92
CA GLY A 20 -36.03 76.12 -32.83
C GLY A 20 -34.92 77.09 -32.36
N LYS A 21 -35.21 78.01 -31.43
CA LYS A 21 -34.16 78.83 -30.79
C LYS A 21 -33.43 78.06 -29.68
N GLU A 22 -34.16 77.24 -28.93
CA GLU A 22 -33.62 76.46 -27.82
C GLU A 22 -32.87 75.21 -28.33
N PHE A 23 -33.33 74.64 -29.44
CA PHE A 23 -32.73 73.51 -30.14
C PHE A 23 -32.47 73.86 -31.61
N PRO A 24 -31.41 74.63 -31.91
CA PRO A 24 -31.14 75.07 -33.28
C PRO A 24 -30.74 73.94 -34.24
N ASP A 25 -30.37 72.76 -33.74
CA ASP A 25 -30.03 71.58 -34.54
C ASP A 25 -30.59 70.28 -33.92
N GLU A 26 -31.91 70.18 -33.91
CA GLU A 26 -32.64 69.00 -33.39
C GLU A 26 -32.27 67.72 -34.10
N VAL A 27 -31.92 67.78 -35.38
CA VAL A 27 -31.53 66.60 -36.17
C VAL A 27 -30.21 66.04 -35.66
N ALA A 28 -29.18 66.88 -35.46
CA ALA A 28 -27.92 66.43 -34.90
C ALA A 28 -28.07 65.92 -33.45
N ILE A 29 -28.98 66.50 -32.67
CA ILE A 29 -29.31 66.00 -31.32
C ILE A 29 -29.94 64.62 -31.39
N ALA A 30 -30.93 64.42 -32.27
CA ALA A 30 -31.60 63.14 -32.46
C ALA A 30 -30.63 62.05 -32.97
N GLU A 31 -29.76 62.38 -33.92
CA GLU A 31 -28.72 61.47 -34.43
C GLU A 31 -27.75 61.04 -33.33
N ARG A 32 -27.30 61.97 -32.48
CA ARG A 32 -26.45 61.64 -31.32
C ARG A 32 -27.19 60.76 -30.31
N MET A 33 -28.47 61.04 -30.04
CA MET A 33 -29.29 60.21 -29.15
C MET A 33 -29.44 58.79 -29.73
N LEU A 34 -29.65 58.65 -31.04
CA LEU A 34 -29.75 57.36 -31.70
C LEU A 34 -28.44 56.57 -31.58
N ALA A 35 -27.31 57.21 -31.86
CA ALA A 35 -25.99 56.58 -31.74
C ALA A 35 -25.69 56.12 -30.30
N LEU A 36 -26.09 56.89 -29.29
CA LEU A 36 -25.96 56.49 -27.88
C LEU A 36 -26.86 55.31 -27.53
N LEU A 37 -28.05 55.21 -28.11
CA LEU A 37 -28.94 54.05 -27.91
C LEU A 37 -28.33 52.78 -28.52
N ASP A 38 -27.80 52.86 -29.74
CA ASP A 38 -27.12 51.74 -30.40
C ASP A 38 -25.89 51.28 -29.57
N GLU A 39 -25.12 52.23 -29.04
CA GLU A 39 -23.96 51.92 -28.19
C GLU A 39 -24.38 51.26 -26.86
N LEU A 40 -25.46 51.73 -26.23
CA LEU A 40 -26.02 51.11 -25.02
C LEU A 40 -26.52 49.68 -25.28
N GLU A 41 -27.18 49.44 -26.41
CA GLU A 41 -27.62 48.10 -26.80
C GLU A 41 -26.43 47.17 -27.03
N TYR A 42 -25.38 47.66 -27.68
CA TYR A 42 -24.13 46.92 -27.84
C TYR A 42 -23.49 46.56 -26.49
N TYR A 43 -23.39 47.50 -25.56
CA TYR A 43 -22.82 47.22 -24.23
C TYR A 43 -23.65 46.22 -23.44
N LYS A 44 -24.98 46.32 -23.51
CA LYS A 44 -25.89 45.36 -22.87
C LYS A 44 -25.70 43.95 -23.42
N SER A 45 -25.64 43.80 -24.74
CA SER A 45 -25.36 42.49 -25.37
C SER A 45 -23.98 41.95 -24.97
N ARG A 46 -22.97 42.82 -24.83
CA ARG A 46 -21.63 42.42 -24.37
C ARG A 46 -21.67 41.94 -22.91
N GLU A 47 -22.38 42.63 -22.05
CA GLU A 47 -22.54 42.27 -20.63
C GLU A 47 -23.21 40.90 -20.46
N GLU A 48 -24.26 40.62 -21.24
CA GLU A 48 -24.92 39.31 -21.25
C GLU A 48 -23.95 38.18 -21.68
N ARG A 49 -23.13 38.41 -22.71
CA ARG A 49 -22.11 37.44 -23.14
C ARG A 49 -21.05 37.20 -22.06
N VAL A 50 -20.58 38.27 -21.42
CA VAL A 50 -19.59 38.17 -20.34
C VAL A 50 -20.18 37.39 -19.17
N THR A 51 -21.42 37.68 -18.79
CA THR A 51 -22.12 36.97 -17.71
C THR A 51 -22.20 35.47 -18.00
N LYS A 52 -22.60 35.11 -19.23
CA LYS A 52 -22.63 33.71 -19.65
C LYS A 52 -21.25 33.04 -19.56
N LEU A 53 -20.22 33.69 -20.10
CA LEU A 53 -18.85 33.17 -20.05
C LEU A 53 -18.36 32.96 -18.61
N VAL A 54 -18.65 33.89 -17.70
CA VAL A 54 -18.29 33.78 -16.28
C VAL A 54 -18.99 32.58 -15.65
N MET A 55 -20.27 32.36 -15.93
CA MET A 55 -21.02 31.20 -15.42
C MET A 55 -20.45 29.87 -15.95
N ASP A 56 -20.16 29.79 -17.25
CA ASP A 56 -19.58 28.59 -17.88
C ASP A 56 -18.18 28.30 -17.30
N ASN A 57 -17.34 29.33 -17.14
CA ASN A 57 -16.01 29.22 -16.53
C ASN A 57 -16.08 28.80 -15.07
N SER A 58 -17.03 29.36 -14.29
CA SER A 58 -17.26 28.98 -12.89
C SER A 58 -17.59 27.49 -12.78
N THR A 59 -18.51 27.01 -13.62
CA THR A 59 -18.90 25.59 -13.68
C THR A 59 -17.71 24.69 -14.04
N SER A 60 -16.90 25.11 -15.02
CA SER A 60 -15.70 24.39 -15.41
C SER A 60 -14.66 24.36 -14.28
N LEU A 61 -14.50 25.46 -13.56
CA LEU A 61 -13.56 25.58 -12.45
C LEU A 61 -13.96 24.66 -11.29
N ASP A 62 -15.24 24.61 -10.93
CA ASP A 62 -15.77 23.67 -9.93
C ASP A 62 -15.49 22.21 -10.28
N ALA A 63 -15.65 21.86 -11.57
CA ALA A 63 -15.35 20.50 -12.04
C ALA A 63 -13.86 20.17 -11.93
N LEU A 64 -12.96 21.14 -12.16
CA LEU A 64 -11.52 20.96 -12.01
C LEU A 64 -11.13 20.80 -10.54
N TYR A 65 -11.71 21.58 -9.62
CA TYR A 65 -11.45 21.45 -8.19
C TYR A 65 -11.83 20.07 -7.65
N LYS A 66 -12.99 19.52 -8.07
CA LYS A 66 -13.39 18.16 -7.68
C LYS A 66 -12.41 17.09 -8.17
N LYS A 67 -11.88 17.25 -9.40
CA LYS A 67 -10.88 16.34 -9.94
C LYS A 67 -9.56 16.45 -9.19
N LEU A 68 -9.15 17.65 -8.81
CA LEU A 68 -7.94 17.90 -8.02
C LEU A 68 -8.04 17.22 -6.65
N GLU A 69 -9.14 17.44 -5.93
CA GLU A 69 -9.37 16.81 -4.62
C GLU A 69 -9.35 15.28 -4.71
N ALA A 70 -9.97 14.70 -5.75
CA ALA A 70 -9.94 13.27 -5.99
C ALA A 70 -8.53 12.74 -6.30
N ALA A 71 -7.72 13.51 -7.05
CA ALA A 71 -6.35 13.15 -7.35
C ALA A 71 -5.46 13.21 -6.09
N GLU A 72 -5.62 14.23 -5.25
CA GLU A 72 -4.92 14.35 -3.97
C GLU A 72 -5.21 13.17 -3.04
N LYS A 73 -6.49 12.76 -2.94
CA LYS A 73 -6.88 11.55 -2.20
C LYS A 73 -6.19 10.29 -2.72
N ARG A 74 -6.17 10.09 -4.04
CA ARG A 74 -5.48 8.94 -4.67
C ARG A 74 -3.98 8.96 -4.42
N ILE A 75 -3.32 10.12 -4.44
CA ILE A 75 -1.89 10.25 -4.14
C ILE A 75 -1.61 9.91 -2.68
N ALA A 76 -2.46 10.35 -1.75
CA ALA A 76 -2.32 10.01 -0.33
C ALA A 76 -2.44 8.49 -0.09
N GLU A 77 -3.42 7.84 -0.73
CA GLU A 77 -3.59 6.38 -0.69
C GLU A 77 -2.34 5.65 -1.26
N GLN A 78 -1.85 6.07 -2.43
CA GLN A 78 -0.65 5.50 -3.04
C GLN A 78 0.59 5.67 -2.15
N SER A 79 0.74 6.85 -1.52
CA SER A 79 1.84 7.13 -0.60
C SER A 79 1.82 6.20 0.62
N ALA A 80 0.63 5.90 1.15
CA ALA A 80 0.47 4.94 2.23
C ALA A 80 0.84 3.50 1.81
N ILE A 81 0.46 3.08 0.60
CA ILE A 81 0.83 1.77 0.05
C ILE A 81 2.35 1.65 -0.13
N VAL A 82 2.99 2.69 -0.69
CA VAL A 82 4.45 2.71 -0.86
C VAL A 82 5.15 2.62 0.50
N ALA A 83 4.70 3.38 1.50
CA ALA A 83 5.25 3.31 2.85
C ALA A 83 5.06 1.93 3.51
N ALA A 84 3.92 1.27 3.30
CA ALA A 84 3.69 -0.09 3.77
C ALA A 84 4.59 -1.12 3.04
N ALA A 85 4.75 -0.98 1.72
CA ALA A 85 5.64 -1.82 0.92
C ALA A 85 7.10 -1.67 1.37
N GLU A 86 7.57 -0.44 1.62
CA GLU A 86 8.91 -0.20 2.18
C GLU A 86 9.12 -0.91 3.52
N LYS A 87 8.14 -0.84 4.43
CA LYS A 87 8.22 -1.53 5.73
C LYS A 87 8.28 -3.04 5.54
N LEU A 88 7.44 -3.61 4.66
CA LEU A 88 7.46 -5.04 4.35
C LEU A 88 8.81 -5.50 3.78
N VAL A 89 9.39 -4.70 2.89
CA VAL A 89 10.72 -4.95 2.33
C VAL A 89 11.78 -4.87 3.43
N ARG A 90 11.75 -3.85 4.31
CA ARG A 90 12.69 -3.72 5.44
C ARG A 90 12.59 -4.84 6.48
N CYS A 91 11.40 -5.41 6.69
CA CYS A 91 11.18 -6.50 7.65
C CYS A 91 11.66 -7.88 7.13
N LYS A 92 11.92 -8.04 5.84
CA LYS A 92 12.64 -9.20 5.29
C LYS A 92 14.14 -8.90 5.43
N GLY A 93 14.94 -9.81 5.99
CA GLY A 93 16.37 -9.57 6.30
C GLY A 93 17.18 -9.00 5.13
N ARG A 94 18.32 -8.34 5.42
CA ARG A 94 19.16 -7.57 4.46
C ARG A 94 19.27 -8.21 3.06
N TYR A 95 19.53 -9.51 3.01
CA TYR A 95 19.68 -10.25 1.75
C TYR A 95 18.40 -10.27 0.89
N HIS A 96 17.22 -10.49 1.49
CA HIS A 96 15.96 -10.56 0.76
C HIS A 96 15.44 -9.19 0.37
N SER A 97 15.69 -8.16 1.19
CA SER A 97 15.28 -6.79 0.89
C SER A 97 16.11 -6.20 -0.25
N GLU A 98 17.43 -6.44 -0.29
CA GLU A 98 18.31 -6.01 -1.39
C GLU A 98 18.00 -6.72 -2.71
N LEU A 99 17.73 -8.03 -2.69
CA LEU A 99 17.31 -8.77 -3.89
C LEU A 99 15.97 -8.23 -4.42
N ASN A 100 15.03 -7.92 -3.52
CA ASN A 100 13.76 -7.30 -3.87
C ASN A 100 13.94 -5.89 -4.44
N TYR A 101 14.83 -5.05 -3.90
CA TYR A 101 15.13 -3.72 -4.45
C TYR A 101 15.74 -3.81 -5.85
N ARG A 102 16.67 -4.74 -6.08
CA ARG A 102 17.26 -4.98 -7.41
C ARG A 102 16.20 -5.48 -8.40
N ALA A 103 15.30 -6.38 -7.99
CA ALA A 103 14.21 -6.88 -8.83
C ALA A 103 13.17 -5.80 -9.15
N LEU A 104 12.78 -4.99 -8.17
CA LEU A 104 11.86 -3.86 -8.34
C LEU A 104 12.48 -2.79 -9.25
N ALA A 105 13.74 -2.43 -9.04
CA ALA A 105 14.42 -1.45 -9.87
C ALA A 105 14.51 -1.89 -11.34
N LYS A 106 14.74 -3.20 -11.57
CA LYS A 106 14.69 -3.80 -12.91
C LYS A 106 13.28 -3.76 -13.50
N LEU A 107 12.24 -4.06 -12.70
CA LEU A 107 10.84 -4.07 -13.14
C LEU A 107 10.36 -2.66 -13.52
N PHE A 108 10.73 -1.65 -12.74
CA PHE A 108 10.33 -0.26 -12.92
C PHE A 108 11.30 0.57 -13.76
N GLY A 109 12.40 -0.03 -14.25
CA GLY A 109 13.39 0.63 -15.09
C GLY A 109 14.14 1.78 -14.42
N VAL A 110 14.17 1.82 -13.08
CA VAL A 110 14.86 2.87 -12.30
C VAL A 110 16.26 2.41 -11.89
N VAL A 111 17.20 3.36 -11.82
CA VAL A 111 18.57 3.10 -11.37
C VAL A 111 18.52 2.68 -9.89
N THR A 112 19.11 1.53 -9.58
CA THR A 112 19.26 1.11 -8.17
C THR A 112 20.12 2.15 -7.45
N PRO A 113 19.72 2.65 -6.26
CA PRO A 113 20.63 3.43 -5.42
C PRO A 113 21.92 2.61 -5.22
N ASP A 114 23.06 3.29 -5.13
CA ASP A 114 24.41 2.71 -5.12
C ASP A 114 24.57 1.69 -3.97
N LEU A 115 24.08 0.48 -4.22
CA LEU A 115 24.04 -0.63 -3.29
C LEU A 115 25.38 -1.33 -3.42
N PRO A 116 26.13 -1.51 -2.32
CA PRO A 116 27.39 -2.23 -2.35
C PRO A 116 27.22 -3.59 -3.05
N PRO A 117 28.30 -4.13 -3.66
CA PRO A 117 28.27 -5.46 -4.23
C PRO A 117 27.69 -6.46 -3.22
N LEU A 118 26.88 -7.41 -3.68
CA LEU A 118 26.35 -8.50 -2.84
C LEU A 118 27.52 -9.39 -2.38
N GLU A 119 28.28 -8.92 -1.41
CA GLU A 119 29.02 -9.81 -0.53
C GLU A 119 27.96 -10.67 0.14
N HIS A 120 28.04 -11.99 -0.05
CA HIS A 120 27.06 -12.90 0.50
C HIS A 120 27.19 -12.90 2.03
N GLU A 121 26.60 -11.90 2.70
CA GLU A 121 26.40 -11.88 4.15
C GLU A 121 25.23 -12.82 4.50
N ASN A 122 25.26 -14.05 3.98
CA ASN A 122 24.51 -15.16 4.54
C ASN A 122 25.11 -15.61 5.89
N VAL A 123 26.22 -15.01 6.33
CA VAL A 123 27.06 -15.50 7.42
C VAL A 123 26.45 -15.23 8.81
N HIS A 124 25.65 -14.18 9.02
CA HIS A 124 25.21 -13.85 10.39
C HIS A 124 24.01 -14.64 10.93
N TYR A 125 23.27 -15.38 10.10
CA TYR A 125 22.34 -16.42 10.56
C TYR A 125 22.81 -17.84 10.22
N ALA A 126 23.71 -18.00 9.24
CA ALA A 126 24.38 -19.27 9.02
C ALA A 126 25.21 -19.64 10.25
N ASP A 127 26.00 -18.74 10.84
CA ASP A 127 26.84 -19.08 11.99
C ASP A 127 26.03 -19.57 13.19
N ALA A 128 24.91 -18.90 13.52
CA ALA A 128 24.06 -19.31 14.64
C ALA A 128 23.33 -20.64 14.37
N ALA A 129 22.77 -20.80 13.16
CA ALA A 129 22.10 -22.04 12.78
C ALA A 129 23.09 -23.21 12.61
N GLU A 130 24.31 -22.96 12.14
CA GLU A 130 25.37 -23.95 12.01
C GLU A 130 25.89 -24.39 13.37
N VAL A 131 26.03 -23.47 14.34
CA VAL A 131 26.34 -23.81 15.74
C VAL A 131 25.22 -24.67 16.35
N GLU A 132 23.95 -24.35 16.07
CA GLU A 132 22.82 -25.14 16.58
C GLU A 132 22.74 -26.52 15.91
N ILE A 133 22.93 -26.59 14.59
CA ILE A 133 22.97 -27.84 13.84
C ILE A 133 24.13 -28.73 14.29
N THR A 134 25.31 -28.15 14.54
CA THR A 134 26.46 -28.91 15.05
C THR A 134 26.23 -29.41 16.46
N ALA A 135 25.67 -28.59 17.37
CA ALA A 135 25.30 -29.01 18.71
C ALA A 135 24.24 -30.13 18.69
N LEU A 136 23.23 -30.04 17.83
CA LEU A 136 22.21 -31.07 17.66
C LEU A 136 22.80 -32.37 17.09
N ARG A 137 23.67 -32.28 16.07
CA ARG A 137 24.38 -33.45 15.52
C ARG A 137 25.25 -34.14 16.57
N GLN A 138 25.96 -33.37 17.39
CA GLN A 138 26.75 -33.91 18.51
C GLN A 138 25.84 -34.61 19.52
N ARG A 139 24.70 -34.01 19.87
CA ARG A 139 23.74 -34.63 20.79
C ARG A 139 23.13 -35.92 20.24
N ILE A 140 22.81 -35.96 18.94
CA ILE A 140 22.34 -37.18 18.28
C ILE A 140 23.42 -38.26 18.35
N ALA A 141 24.67 -37.94 18.02
CA ALA A 141 25.78 -38.90 18.10
C ALA A 141 26.00 -39.42 19.53
N GLU A 142 25.93 -38.54 20.55
CA GLU A 142 25.97 -38.95 21.95
C GLU A 142 24.86 -39.92 22.32
N LEU A 143 23.62 -39.65 21.89
CA LEU A 143 22.46 -40.48 22.15
C LEU A 143 22.57 -41.84 21.42
N GLU A 144 23.01 -41.84 20.17
CA GLU A 144 23.24 -43.04 19.36
C GLU A 144 24.41 -43.90 19.87
N ALA A 145 25.35 -43.31 20.62
CA ALA A 145 26.43 -44.03 21.28
C ALA A 145 26.01 -44.68 22.60
N ARG A 146 24.91 -44.22 23.23
CA ARG A 146 24.41 -44.83 24.47
C ARG A 146 23.99 -46.27 24.22
N LYS A 147 24.26 -47.10 25.22
CA LYS A 147 23.90 -48.52 25.22
C LYS A 147 23.12 -48.83 26.49
N VAL A 148 22.01 -49.55 26.35
CA VAL A 148 21.26 -50.09 27.49
C VAL A 148 22.15 -51.11 28.19
N ASN A 149 22.22 -51.02 29.52
CA ASN A 149 23.00 -51.96 30.32
C ASN A 149 22.09 -53.08 30.82
N LEU A 150 22.21 -54.26 30.22
CA LEU A 150 21.55 -55.48 30.65
C LEU A 150 22.61 -56.54 30.84
N SER A 151 22.84 -56.95 32.08
CA SER A 151 23.86 -57.94 32.41
C SER A 151 23.43 -59.31 31.88
N LYS A 152 24.29 -59.95 31.09
CA LYS A 152 24.11 -61.35 30.69
C LYS A 152 24.79 -62.25 31.72
N LEU A 153 24.00 -62.82 32.61
CA LEU A 153 24.45 -63.80 33.60
C LEU A 153 24.14 -65.21 33.11
N SER A 154 24.99 -66.16 33.44
CA SER A 154 24.72 -67.59 33.28
C SER A 154 23.69 -68.06 34.30
N VAL A 155 23.02 -69.18 33.98
CA VAL A 155 22.06 -69.83 34.91
C VAL A 155 22.71 -70.09 36.27
N GLY A 156 23.99 -70.53 36.29
CA GLY A 156 24.72 -70.77 37.53
C GLY A 156 24.96 -69.51 38.37
N GLU A 157 25.28 -68.39 37.73
CA GLU A 157 25.44 -67.09 38.42
C GLU A 157 24.11 -66.60 38.98
N VAL A 158 23.02 -66.74 38.22
CA VAL A 158 21.67 -66.36 38.68
C VAL A 158 21.25 -67.25 39.85
N MET A 159 21.47 -68.56 39.77
CA MET A 159 21.21 -69.48 40.88
C MET A 159 21.96 -69.07 42.15
N TYR A 160 23.21 -68.63 42.03
CA TYR A 160 23.98 -68.17 43.19
C TYR A 160 23.37 -66.95 43.87
N VAL A 161 22.83 -65.99 43.10
CA VAL A 161 22.19 -64.78 43.66
C VAL A 161 20.72 -64.94 44.03
N SER A 162 20.04 -65.96 43.50
CA SER A 162 18.60 -66.17 43.68
C SER A 162 18.22 -67.29 44.65
N GLY A 163 19.19 -67.86 45.39
CA GLY A 163 18.93 -68.94 46.35
C GLY A 163 18.81 -70.34 45.74
N PHE A 164 19.56 -70.60 44.65
CA PHE A 164 19.76 -71.90 43.99
C PHE A 164 18.53 -72.57 43.35
N SER A 165 17.45 -71.82 43.11
CA SER A 165 16.33 -72.30 42.29
C SER A 165 16.71 -72.32 40.81
N ARG A 166 16.75 -73.53 40.22
CA ARG A 166 17.09 -73.72 38.81
C ARG A 166 16.00 -73.20 37.88
N ASP A 167 14.74 -73.54 38.13
CA ASP A 167 13.60 -73.12 37.30
C ASP A 167 13.47 -71.59 37.25
N TYR A 168 13.71 -70.93 38.38
CA TYR A 168 13.75 -69.46 38.44
C TYR A 168 14.91 -68.90 37.62
N ALA A 169 16.11 -69.46 37.75
CA ALA A 169 17.29 -68.98 37.05
C ALA A 169 17.20 -69.16 35.53
N GLU A 170 16.68 -70.30 35.07
CA GLU A 170 16.43 -70.55 33.64
C GLU A 170 15.36 -69.58 33.10
N GLY A 171 14.27 -69.36 33.85
CA GLY A 171 13.24 -68.38 33.48
C GLY A 171 13.76 -66.94 33.43
N TRP A 172 14.61 -66.53 34.37
CA TRP A 172 15.25 -65.22 34.37
C TRP A 172 16.16 -65.04 33.15
N CYS A 173 17.00 -66.04 32.83
CA CYS A 173 17.88 -65.98 31.67
C CYS A 173 17.08 -65.90 30.36
N ALA A 174 16.03 -66.72 30.21
CA ALA A 174 15.17 -66.69 29.04
C ALA A 174 14.45 -65.34 28.88
N GLY A 175 13.93 -64.77 29.98
CA GLY A 175 13.33 -63.43 29.98
C GLY A 175 14.31 -62.32 29.63
N ASN A 176 15.55 -62.42 30.12
CA ASN A 176 16.62 -61.46 29.84
C ASN A 176 17.07 -61.53 28.37
N ASP A 177 17.22 -62.73 27.80
CA ASP A 177 17.53 -62.90 26.37
C ASP A 177 16.40 -62.33 25.49
N ASN A 178 15.13 -62.54 25.86
CA ASN A 178 13.99 -61.95 25.16
C ASN A 178 13.99 -60.41 25.24
N ALA A 179 14.27 -59.84 26.41
CA ALA A 179 14.39 -58.39 26.56
C ALA A 179 15.52 -57.81 25.71
N ILE A 180 16.67 -58.47 25.65
CA ILE A 180 17.80 -58.07 24.79
C ILE A 180 17.41 -58.13 23.31
N HIS A 181 16.67 -59.16 22.90
CA HIS A 181 16.16 -59.30 21.54
C HIS A 181 15.25 -58.13 21.15
N GLU A 182 14.22 -57.84 21.96
CA GLU A 182 13.27 -56.77 21.67
C GLU A 182 13.93 -55.38 21.61
N ILE A 183 14.89 -55.11 22.51
CA ILE A 183 15.64 -53.84 22.51
C ILE A 183 16.48 -53.69 21.24
N ARG A 184 17.09 -54.77 20.76
CA ARG A 184 17.85 -54.77 19.50
C ARG A 184 16.94 -54.62 18.28
N THR A 185 15.78 -55.26 18.27
CA THR A 185 14.76 -55.11 17.22
C THR A 185 14.27 -53.66 17.11
N ALA A 186 14.19 -52.94 18.23
CA ALA A 186 13.89 -51.50 18.27
C ALA A 186 15.07 -50.60 17.81
N GLY A 187 16.21 -51.18 17.40
CA GLY A 187 17.39 -50.44 16.95
C GLY A 187 18.25 -49.86 18.07
N ILE A 188 18.02 -50.26 19.33
CA ILE A 188 18.75 -49.75 20.49
C ILE A 188 19.94 -50.67 20.81
N LYS A 189 21.11 -50.08 21.05
CA LYS A 189 22.33 -50.84 21.39
C LYS A 189 22.27 -51.32 22.84
N VAL A 190 22.75 -52.54 23.11
CA VAL A 190 22.88 -53.13 24.46
C VAL A 190 24.37 -53.38 24.78
N LYS A 191 24.80 -53.19 26.03
CA LYS A 191 26.17 -53.52 26.47
C LYS A 191 26.34 -55.04 26.62
N GLY A 192 27.47 -55.57 26.15
CA GLY A 192 27.95 -56.90 26.58
C GLY A 192 27.26 -58.11 25.95
N GLY A 193 26.85 -58.03 24.69
CA GLY A 193 26.44 -59.20 23.92
C GLY A 193 26.45 -58.98 22.43
#